data_AF-A0A3Q3QX32-F1
#
_entry.id   AF-A0A3Q3QX32-F1
#
_cell.length_a   1.000
_cell.length_b   1.000
_cell.length_c   1.000
_cell.angle_alpha   90.00
_cell.angle_beta   90.00
_cell.angle_gamma   90.00
#
_symmetry.space_group_name_H-M   'P 1'
#
loop_
_entity.id
_entity.type
_entity.pdbx_description
1 polymer ?
#
loop_
_entity_poly.entity_id
_entity_poly.type
_entity_poly.pdbx_seq_one_letter_code
_entity_poly.pdbx_strand_id
1 'polypeptide(L)'
;SSQGTLQKGKPNKSPLSKHLYMVAIPAVLEAGATAKLCADLMQPNEALTMTTSLVYKKRTTLFKWTSRKDLHTCAQFQNDEVWNFEVEVQGSMFSSKEVRKVMIRVYQLMTFVQTDKPIYLPGQTGNLELLVKCHPLKPFIFISISCF
;
A
#
# COMPACT_ATOMS: atom_id res chain seq x y z
N SER A 1 44.12 -41.46 -38.03
CA SER A 1 43.00 -41.73 -37.11
C SER A 1 43.07 -40.70 -36.00
N SER A 2 42.40 -39.56 -36.16
CA SER A 2 42.44 -38.45 -35.23
C SER A 2 41.04 -38.19 -34.68
N GLN A 3 41.01 -38.03 -33.37
CA GLN A 3 39.88 -38.07 -32.44
C GLN A 3 38.80 -37.01 -32.72
N GLY A 4 37.56 -37.35 -32.39
CA GLY A 4 36.43 -36.42 -32.29
C GLY A 4 35.67 -36.63 -30.97
N THR A 5 36.07 -35.92 -29.93
CA THR A 5 35.39 -35.90 -28.62
C THR A 5 34.27 -34.85 -28.68
N LEU A 6 33.02 -35.28 -28.63
CA LEU A 6 31.84 -34.41 -28.56
C LEU A 6 31.75 -33.79 -27.16
N GLN A 7 32.30 -32.60 -26.98
CA GLN A 7 32.10 -31.77 -25.79
C GLN A 7 30.63 -31.31 -25.77
N LYS A 8 29.84 -31.85 -24.83
CA LYS A 8 28.46 -31.46 -24.59
C LYS A 8 28.45 -30.06 -23.95
N GLY A 9 28.06 -29.06 -24.73
CA GLY A 9 27.92 -27.67 -24.28
C GLY A 9 27.02 -27.57 -23.05
N LYS A 10 27.56 -26.96 -21.99
CA LYS A 10 26.88 -26.59 -20.75
C LYS A 10 25.68 -25.68 -21.08
N PRO A 11 24.48 -25.89 -20.52
CA PRO A 11 23.34 -25.02 -20.80
C PRO A 11 23.70 -23.59 -20.35
N ASN A 12 23.65 -22.67 -21.30
CA ASN A 12 23.89 -21.26 -21.09
C ASN A 12 22.77 -20.75 -20.18
N LYS A 13 23.08 -20.51 -18.90
CA LYS A 13 22.11 -20.02 -17.92
C LYS A 13 21.82 -18.57 -18.30
N SER A 14 20.68 -18.34 -18.96
CA SER A 14 20.20 -17.00 -19.28
C SER A 14 20.11 -16.15 -18.01
N PRO A 15 20.34 -14.83 -18.11
CA PRO A 15 20.27 -13.95 -16.95
C PRO A 15 18.85 -14.01 -16.37
N LEU A 16 18.78 -14.28 -15.07
CA LEU A 16 17.56 -14.28 -14.28
C LEU A 16 16.96 -12.87 -14.34
N SER A 17 15.87 -12.72 -15.08
CA SER A 17 15.20 -11.44 -15.32
C SER A 17 14.62 -10.92 -14.01
N LYS A 18 15.29 -9.95 -13.40
CA LYS A 18 14.85 -9.30 -12.15
C LYS A 18 13.64 -8.41 -12.44
N HIS A 19 12.52 -8.65 -11.77
CA HIS A 19 11.32 -7.83 -11.85
C HIS A 19 11.22 -6.97 -10.59
N LEU A 20 10.94 -5.67 -10.73
CA LEU A 20 10.81 -4.74 -9.60
C LEU A 20 9.46 -4.03 -9.67
N TYR A 21 8.68 -4.15 -8.59
CA TYR A 21 7.45 -3.40 -8.40
C TYR A 21 7.29 -3.02 -6.93
N MET A 22 6.56 -1.94 -6.70
CA MET A 22 6.31 -1.41 -5.37
C MET A 22 4.82 -1.10 -5.22
N VAL A 23 4.24 -1.52 -4.09
CA VAL A 23 2.87 -1.15 -3.72
C VAL A 23 2.92 -0.49 -2.35
N ALA A 24 2.45 0.75 -2.27
CA ALA A 24 2.42 1.49 -1.01
C ALA A 24 1.05 1.31 -0.35
N ILE A 25 0.99 0.52 0.74
CA ILE A 25 -0.24 0.24 1.47
C ILE A 25 -0.22 0.97 2.82
N PRO A 26 -1.26 1.75 3.16
CA PRO A 26 -1.35 2.34 4.50
C PRO A 26 -1.42 1.25 5.57
N ALA A 27 -0.65 1.40 6.67
CA ALA A 27 -0.67 0.45 7.78
C ALA A 27 -1.94 0.57 8.63
N VAL A 28 -2.42 1.81 8.74
CA VAL A 28 -3.57 2.19 9.55
C VAL A 28 -4.48 3.09 8.71
N LEU A 29 -5.76 2.74 8.68
CA LEU A 29 -6.81 3.52 8.06
C LEU A 29 -7.67 4.18 9.13
N GLU A 30 -8.25 5.32 8.78
CA GLU A 30 -9.25 5.97 9.62
C GLU A 30 -10.63 5.56 9.13
N ALA A 31 -11.51 5.12 10.05
CA ALA A 31 -12.88 4.74 9.72
C ALA A 31 -13.61 5.91 9.06
N GLY A 32 -14.35 5.65 7.98
CA GLY A 32 -15.08 6.65 7.20
C GLY A 32 -14.21 7.58 6.35
N ALA A 33 -12.88 7.55 6.49
CA ALA A 33 -11.99 8.43 5.75
C ALA A 33 -11.62 7.83 4.38
N THR A 34 -11.47 8.71 3.37
CA THR A 34 -10.92 8.31 2.08
C THR A 34 -9.44 8.02 2.20
N ALA A 35 -9.05 6.81 1.81
CA ALA A 35 -7.67 6.38 1.70
C ALA A 35 -7.24 6.31 0.24
N LYS A 36 -5.96 6.58 -0.01
CA LYS A 36 -5.35 6.47 -1.34
C LYS A 36 -4.32 5.35 -1.32
N LEU A 37 -4.46 4.41 -2.24
CA LEU A 37 -3.50 3.34 -2.50
C LEU A 37 -2.83 3.64 -3.84
N CYS A 38 -1.50 3.54 -3.90
CA CYS A 38 -0.75 3.69 -5.14
C CYS A 38 0.16 2.49 -5.38
N ALA A 39 0.40 2.22 -6.65
CA ALA A 39 1.29 1.15 -7.06
C ALA A 39 2.09 1.54 -8.29
N ASP A 40 3.33 1.05 -8.29
CA ASP A 40 4.37 1.37 -9.24
C ASP A 40 4.94 0.07 -9.82
N LEU A 41 4.93 -0.01 -11.14
CA LEU A 41 5.67 -1.00 -11.90
C LEU A 41 6.89 -0.34 -12.53
N MET A 42 8.05 -0.97 -12.39
CA MET A 42 9.31 -0.48 -12.96
C MET A 42 10.00 -1.55 -13.80
N GLN A 43 10.33 -1.20 -15.03
CA GLN A 43 11.13 -1.96 -15.99
C GLN A 43 10.74 -3.45 -16.07
N PRO A 44 9.47 -3.76 -16.40
CA PRO A 44 9.04 -5.14 -16.51
C PRO A 44 9.65 -5.80 -17.76
N ASN A 45 10.24 -6.99 -17.61
CA ASN A 45 10.82 -7.72 -18.74
C ASN A 45 9.75 -8.44 -19.58
N GLU A 46 8.57 -8.65 -19.00
CA GLU A 46 7.39 -9.25 -19.64
C GLU A 46 6.11 -8.45 -19.34
N ALA A 47 4.99 -8.81 -19.97
CA ALA A 47 3.72 -8.20 -19.63
C ALA A 47 3.24 -8.76 -18.28
N LEU A 48 3.10 -7.88 -17.27
CA LEU A 48 2.60 -8.25 -15.95
C LEU A 48 1.19 -7.74 -15.77
N THR A 49 0.33 -8.59 -15.21
CA THR A 49 -1.01 -8.25 -14.74
C THR A 49 -0.98 -8.15 -13.23
N MET A 50 -1.19 -6.94 -12.70
CA MET A 50 -1.33 -6.73 -11.26
C MET A 50 -2.79 -6.53 -10.89
N THR A 51 -3.22 -7.24 -9.86
CA THR A 51 -4.54 -7.10 -9.25
C THR A 51 -4.36 -6.77 -7.79
N THR A 52 -4.87 -5.62 -7.35
CA THR A 52 -4.96 -5.32 -5.92
C THR A 52 -6.40 -5.40 -5.46
N SER A 53 -6.62 -6.24 -4.46
CA SER A 53 -7.91 -6.54 -3.91
C SER A 53 -7.95 -6.29 -2.41
N LEU A 54 -9.15 -6.04 -1.96
CA LEU A 54 -9.53 -5.74 -0.60
C LEU A 54 -10.45 -6.90 -0.19
N VAL A 55 -10.03 -7.68 0.80
CA VAL A 55 -10.65 -8.97 1.15
C VAL A 55 -11.11 -8.98 2.61
N TYR A 56 -12.41 -9.14 2.77
CA TYR A 56 -13.05 -9.44 4.06
C TYR A 56 -14.10 -10.54 3.85
N LYS A 57 -15.40 -10.26 4.03
CA LYS A 57 -16.50 -11.19 3.70
C LYS A 57 -16.62 -11.45 2.19
N LYS A 58 -16.30 -10.43 1.39
CA LYS A 58 -16.26 -10.49 -0.08
C LYS A 58 -14.95 -9.88 -0.56
N ARG A 59 -14.51 -10.30 -1.74
CA ARG A 59 -13.38 -9.70 -2.45
C ARG A 59 -13.87 -8.52 -3.29
N THR A 60 -13.26 -7.35 -3.08
CA THR A 60 -13.47 -6.14 -3.89
C THR A 60 -12.16 -5.76 -4.55
N THR A 61 -12.15 -5.65 -5.88
CA THR A 61 -10.95 -5.23 -6.63
C THR A 61 -10.84 -3.71 -6.61
N LEU A 62 -9.70 -3.19 -6.16
CA LEU A 62 -9.42 -1.75 -6.18
C LEU A 62 -8.93 -1.30 -7.54
N PHE A 63 -7.97 -2.04 -8.10
CA PHE A 63 -7.52 -1.86 -9.47
C PHE A 63 -6.96 -3.16 -10.03
N LYS A 64 -7.07 -3.28 -11.35
CA LYS A 64 -6.44 -4.33 -12.15
C LYS A 64 -5.90 -3.70 -13.41
N TRP A 65 -4.65 -3.97 -13.73
CA TRP A 65 -4.02 -3.48 -14.95
C TRP A 65 -3.03 -4.51 -15.49
N THR A 66 -2.72 -4.40 -16.78
CA THR A 66 -1.71 -5.22 -17.45
C THR A 66 -0.77 -4.29 -18.19
N SER A 67 0.54 -4.39 -17.95
CA SER A 67 1.53 -3.52 -18.59
C SER A 67 2.86 -4.23 -18.81
N ARG A 68 3.53 -3.85 -19.90
CA ARG A 68 4.93 -4.20 -20.24
C ARG A 68 5.85 -2.97 -20.18
N LYS A 69 5.38 -1.89 -19.56
CA LYS A 69 6.13 -0.64 -19.36
C LYS A 69 5.91 -0.15 -17.95
N ASP A 70 6.74 0.79 -17.55
CA ASP A 70 6.58 1.53 -16.30
C ASP A 70 5.16 2.07 -16.20
N LEU A 71 4.55 1.88 -15.04
CA LEU A 71 3.16 2.28 -14.81
C LEU A 71 2.99 2.69 -13.35
N HIS A 72 2.41 3.88 -13.16
CA HIS A 72 1.95 4.35 -11.86
C HIS A 72 0.42 4.41 -11.89
N THR A 73 -0.23 3.83 -10.89
CA THR A 73 -1.68 3.95 -10.72
C THR A 73 -2.04 4.14 -9.27
N CYS A 74 -3.15 4.84 -9.03
CA CYS A 74 -3.70 4.98 -7.71
C CYS A 74 -5.22 4.77 -7.72
N ALA A 75 -5.74 4.21 -6.64
CA ALA A 75 -7.16 4.14 -6.37
C ALA A 75 -7.46 4.78 -5.01
N GLN A 76 -8.63 5.41 -4.93
CA GLN A 76 -9.19 5.87 -3.67
C GLN A 76 -10.29 4.93 -3.22
N PHE A 77 -10.40 4.72 -1.92
CA PHE A 77 -11.43 3.89 -1.32
C PHE A 77 -11.76 4.40 0.09
N GLN A 78 -12.97 4.12 0.56
CA GLN A 78 -13.42 4.38 1.92
C GLN A 78 -13.86 3.07 2.53
N ASN A 79 -13.57 2.87 3.82
CA ASN A 79 -14.00 1.65 4.49
C ASN A 79 -14.03 1.79 6.02
N ASP A 80 -14.96 1.06 6.63
CA ASP A 80 -15.19 1.08 8.08
C ASP A 80 -14.78 -0.22 8.78
N GLU A 81 -14.48 -1.28 8.02
CA GLU A 81 -14.15 -2.61 8.55
C GLU A 81 -12.70 -3.06 8.28
N VAL A 82 -12.14 -3.91 9.15
CA VAL A 82 -10.76 -4.44 9.01
C VAL A 82 -10.65 -5.43 7.86
N TRP A 83 -9.88 -5.09 6.83
CA TRP A 83 -9.74 -5.91 5.61
C TRP A 83 -8.28 -6.34 5.38
N ASN A 84 -8.11 -7.42 4.63
CA ASN A 84 -6.81 -7.84 4.10
C ASN A 84 -6.62 -7.22 2.72
N PHE A 85 -5.51 -6.52 2.51
CA PHE A 85 -5.03 -6.16 1.18
C PHE A 85 -4.32 -7.35 0.57
N GLU A 86 -4.77 -7.76 -0.60
CA GLU A 86 -4.16 -8.83 -1.40
C GLU A 86 -3.64 -8.21 -2.69
N VAL A 87 -2.32 -8.31 -2.90
CA VAL A 87 -1.66 -7.89 -4.13
C VAL A 87 -1.20 -9.13 -4.85
N GLU A 88 -1.72 -9.35 -6.06
CA GLU A 88 -1.34 -10.45 -6.92
C GLU A 88 -0.72 -9.89 -8.21
N VAL A 89 0.44 -10.42 -8.59
CA VAL A 89 1.12 -10.06 -9.85
C VAL A 89 1.35 -11.34 -10.63
N GLN A 90 0.82 -11.39 -11.85
CA GLN A 90 0.93 -12.53 -12.76
C GLN A 90 1.60 -12.13 -14.07
N GLY A 91 2.58 -12.90 -14.51
CA GLY A 91 3.26 -12.83 -15.79
C GLY A 91 3.33 -14.21 -16.44
N SER A 92 4.02 -14.32 -17.57
CA SER A 92 4.19 -15.61 -18.25
C SER A 92 5.21 -16.50 -17.53
N MET A 93 6.22 -15.90 -16.90
CA MET A 93 7.29 -16.61 -16.18
C MET A 93 7.27 -16.34 -14.68
N PHE A 94 6.44 -15.41 -14.21
CA PHE A 94 6.42 -14.95 -12.84
C PHE A 94 5.01 -14.93 -12.25
N SER A 95 4.88 -15.34 -10.99
CA SER A 95 3.64 -15.14 -10.22
C SER A 95 3.99 -14.86 -8.77
N SER A 96 3.31 -13.89 -8.17
CA SER A 96 3.45 -13.56 -6.76
C SER A 96 2.14 -13.12 -6.16
N LYS A 97 2.02 -13.33 -4.86
CA LYS A 97 0.87 -12.94 -4.08
C LYS A 97 1.33 -12.54 -2.68
N GLU A 98 0.99 -11.33 -2.28
CA GLU A 98 1.28 -10.77 -0.97
C GLU A 98 -0.03 -10.37 -0.29
N VAL A 99 -0.18 -10.70 0.99
CA VAL A 99 -1.37 -10.37 1.78
C VAL A 99 -0.96 -9.56 3.01
N ARG A 100 -1.60 -8.41 3.22
CA ARG A 100 -1.36 -7.52 4.37
C ARG A 100 -2.66 -7.13 5.05
N LYS A 101 -2.73 -7.36 6.35
CA LYS A 101 -3.84 -6.91 7.19
C LYS A 101 -3.64 -5.44 7.56
N VAL A 102 -4.67 -4.63 7.35
CA VAL A 102 -4.63 -3.20 7.68
C VAL A 102 -5.53 -2.92 8.86
N MET A 103 -5.04 -2.14 9.83
CA MET A 103 -5.80 -1.80 11.02
C MET A 103 -6.68 -0.58 10.74
N ILE A 104 -7.98 -0.65 11.05
CA ILE A 104 -8.85 0.54 11.03
C ILE A 104 -8.92 1.11 12.44
N ARG A 105 -8.72 2.43 12.56
CA ARG A 105 -8.88 3.18 13.80
C ARG A 105 -9.97 4.24 13.61
N VAL A 106 -10.84 4.36 14.60
CA VAL A 106 -11.70 5.53 14.74
C VAL A 106 -10.85 6.59 15.41
N TYR A 107 -10.49 7.65 14.68
CA TYR A 107 -9.86 8.79 15.32
C TYR A 107 -10.96 9.73 15.84
N GLN A 108 -10.96 9.98 17.15
CA GLN A 108 -11.84 10.98 17.75
C GLN A 108 -11.12 12.32 17.77
N LEU A 109 -11.77 13.38 17.28
CA LEU A 109 -11.26 14.73 17.43
C LEU A 109 -11.10 15.06 18.91
N MET A 110 -9.89 15.44 19.30
CA MET A 110 -9.61 15.94 20.64
C MET A 110 -9.69 17.46 20.63
N THR A 111 -10.75 17.99 21.22
CA THR A 111 -10.95 19.43 21.43
C THR A 111 -10.57 19.80 22.86
N PHE A 112 -9.82 20.90 22.99
CA PHE A 112 -9.44 21.47 24.26
C PHE A 112 -10.07 22.85 24.37
N VAL A 113 -10.65 23.14 25.52
CA VAL A 113 -11.09 24.49 25.87
C VAL A 113 -10.01 25.07 26.75
N GLN A 114 -9.39 26.15 26.28
CA GLN A 114 -8.46 26.92 27.07
C GLN A 114 -9.16 28.17 27.58
N THR A 115 -9.10 28.38 28.89
CA THR A 115 -9.62 29.58 29.55
C THR A 115 -8.45 30.52 29.86
N ASP A 116 -8.70 31.82 29.85
CA ASP A 116 -7.67 32.80 30.27
C ASP A 116 -7.36 32.67 31.77
N LYS A 117 -8.29 32.11 32.56
CA LYS A 117 -8.14 31.88 34.01
C LYS A 117 -8.73 30.53 34.42
N PRO A 118 -8.12 29.84 35.39
CA PRO A 118 -8.64 28.55 35.86
C PRO A 118 -9.95 28.67 36.67
N ILE A 119 -10.21 29.82 37.30
CA ILE A 119 -11.41 30.07 38.15
C ILE A 119 -11.87 31.52 37.95
N TYR A 120 -13.18 31.74 37.78
CA TYR A 120 -13.82 33.06 37.70
C TYR A 120 -14.68 33.35 38.94
N LEU A 121 -14.69 34.61 39.37
CA LEU A 121 -15.57 35.08 40.45
C LEU A 121 -16.94 35.53 39.90
N PRO A 122 -18.00 35.57 40.74
CA PRO A 122 -19.31 36.05 40.33
C PRO A 122 -19.24 37.45 39.70
N GLY A 123 -19.77 37.61 38.49
CA GLY A 123 -19.78 38.87 37.74
C GLY A 123 -18.60 39.08 36.78
N GLN A 124 -17.61 38.19 36.74
CA GLN A 124 -16.54 38.25 35.74
C GLN A 124 -16.97 37.63 34.40
N THR A 125 -16.58 38.28 33.30
CA THR A 125 -16.63 37.71 31.94
C THR A 125 -15.29 37.08 31.62
N GLY A 126 -15.32 35.84 31.10
CA GLY A 126 -14.13 35.10 30.68
C GLY A 126 -14.01 34.99 29.17
N ASN A 127 -12.79 34.78 28.70
CA ASN A 127 -12.51 34.45 27.31
C ASN A 127 -12.24 32.94 27.19
N LEU A 128 -12.82 32.34 26.16
CA LEU A 128 -12.66 30.93 25.85
C LEU A 128 -12.04 30.81 24.46
N GLU A 129 -10.93 30.07 24.39
CA GLU A 129 -10.33 29.68 23.12
C GLU A 129 -10.56 28.18 22.88
N LEU A 130 -11.04 27.88 21.67
CA LEU A 130 -11.23 26.51 21.19
C LEU A 130 -9.96 26.08 20.44
N LEU A 131 -9.23 25.13 21.02
CA LEU A 131 -8.11 24.48 20.34
C LEU A 131 -8.52 23.10 19.86
N VAL A 132 -8.33 22.86 18.56
CA VAL A 132 -8.55 21.56 17.92
C VAL A 132 -7.20 20.91 17.68
N LYS A 133 -6.97 19.71 18.24
CA LYS A 133 -5.75 18.96 17.96
C LYS A 133 -5.90 18.19 16.64
N CYS A 134 -5.03 18.47 15.67
CA CYS A 134 -4.98 17.77 14.39
C CYS A 134 -4.59 16.28 14.54
N HIS A 135 -5.09 15.44 13.63
CA HIS A 135 -4.76 14.01 13.61
C HIS A 135 -3.27 13.76 13.36
N PRO A 136 -2.67 12.74 14.02
CA PRO A 136 -1.29 12.36 13.78
C PRO A 136 -1.07 11.87 12.34
N LEU A 137 0.14 12.10 11.82
CA LEU A 137 0.57 11.62 10.51
C LEU A 137 0.45 10.09 10.43
N LYS A 138 -0.21 9.59 9.38
CA LYS A 138 -0.49 8.16 9.20
C LYS A 138 0.76 7.45 8.65
N PRO A 139 1.22 6.34 9.26
CA PRO A 139 2.34 5.57 8.73
C PRO A 139 1.91 4.78 7.47
N PHE A 140 2.71 4.89 6.40
CA PHE A 140 2.62 4.05 5.21
C PHE A 140 3.60 2.88 5.31
N ILE A 141 3.16 1.68 4.93
CA ILE A 141 4.04 0.53 4.73
C ILE A 141 4.28 0.38 3.23
N PHE A 142 5.54 0.50 2.83
CA PHE A 142 5.95 0.19 1.46
C PHE A 142 6.15 -1.31 1.33
N ILE A 143 5.38 -1.94 0.46
CA ILE A 143 5.65 -3.31 0.02
C ILE A 143 6.61 -3.19 -1.16
N SER A 144 7.91 -3.27 -0.88
CA SER A 144 8.93 -3.48 -1.90
C SER A 144 9.10 -4.99 -2.10
N ILE A 145 8.48 -5.55 -3.13
CA ILE A 145 8.76 -6.94 -3.50
C ILE A 145 9.91 -6.91 -4.49
N SER A 146 11.10 -7.24 -3.99
CA SER A 146 12.26 -7.52 -4.82
C SER A 146 12.14 -8.96 -5.30
N CYS A 147 11.84 -9.20 -6.58
CA CYS A 147 11.91 -10.56 -7.11
C CYS A 147 13.38 -10.96 -7.29
N PHE A 148 13.77 -12.10 -6.72
CA PHE A 148 14.99 -12.81 -7.07
C PHE A 148 14.72 -13.78 -8.20
#